data_AF-A0A8D8C6G9-F1
#
_entry.id   AF-A0A8D8C6G9-F1
#
_cell.length_a   1.000
_cell.length_b   1.000
_cell.length_c   1.000
_cell.angle_alpha   90.00
_cell.angle_beta   90.00
_cell.angle_gamma   90.00
#
_symmetry.space_group_name_H-M   'P 1'
#
loop_
_entity.id
_entity.type
_entity.pdbx_description
1 polymer ?
#
loop_
_entity_poly.entity_id
_entity_poly.type
_entity_poly.pdbx_seq_one_letter_code
_entity_poly.pdbx_strand_id
1 'polypeptide(L)'
;MEKSEIERLEEAVRENPYIRDQYVEFLHHKKPRNMTLVQFLPMVFADEALISYNLHGSHASGKSKVSMKGYFIFSSCILEAFDSEGLEMNELCNQLAIAIKQSRNRMRQRTFRAKKSIQKLSTKDQATQ
;
A
#
# COMPACT_ATOMS: atom_id res chain seq x y z
N MET A 1 -9.72 7.24 19.53
CA MET A 1 -9.61 6.28 18.41
C MET A 1 -8.13 6.12 18.13
N GLU A 2 -7.60 4.90 18.19
CA GLU A 2 -6.16 4.66 17.97
C GLU A 2 -5.82 5.00 16.51
N LYS A 3 -4.74 5.77 16.29
CA LYS A 3 -4.24 6.11 14.94
C LYS A 3 -3.69 4.84 14.29
N SER A 4 -3.95 4.66 12.99
CA SER A 4 -3.36 3.56 12.23
C SER A 4 -1.84 3.72 12.14
N GLU A 5 -1.12 2.64 11.84
CA GLU A 5 0.33 2.69 11.65
C GLU A 5 0.75 3.65 10.54
N ILE A 6 -0.06 3.75 9.48
CA ILE A 6 0.13 4.70 8.38
C ILE A 6 -0.01 6.15 8.88
N GLU A 7 -1.04 6.43 9.68
CA GLU A 7 -1.25 7.78 10.25
C GLU A 7 -0.12 8.18 11.19
N ARG A 8 0.36 7.24 12.02
CA ARG A 8 1.50 7.49 12.93
C ARG A 8 2.77 7.78 12.15
N LEU A 9 3.06 7.01 11.11
CA LEU A 9 4.24 7.23 10.26
C LEU A 9 4.15 8.56 9.52
N GLU A 10 2.99 8.87 8.91
CA GLU A 10 2.78 10.14 8.21
C GLU A 10 2.93 11.34 9.12
N GLU A 11 2.36 11.30 10.33
CA GLU A 11 2.50 12.37 11.32
C GLU A 11 3.97 12.56 11.73
N ALA A 12 4.67 11.47 12.05
CA ALA A 12 6.07 11.53 12.45
C ALA A 12 6.97 12.09 11.33
N VAL A 13 6.75 11.69 10.09
CA VAL A 13 7.47 12.22 8.90
C VAL A 13 7.13 13.69 8.64
N ARG A 14 5.88 14.10 8.88
CA ARG A 14 5.42 15.49 8.68
C ARG A 14 5.99 16.44 9.72
N GLU A 15 6.08 16.01 10.97
CA GLU A 15 6.45 16.86 12.10
C GLU A 15 7.96 16.90 12.35
N ASN A 16 8.70 15.86 11.94
CA ASN A 16 10.11 15.72 12.26
C ASN A 16 10.97 15.47 11.01
N PRO A 17 11.78 16.45 10.57
CA PRO A 17 12.70 16.30 9.44
C PRO A 17 13.68 15.14 9.60
N TYR A 18 14.13 14.85 10.82
CA TYR A 18 15.04 13.73 11.06
C TYR A 18 14.36 12.38 10.80
N ILE A 19 13.10 12.20 11.20
CA ILE A 19 12.34 10.98 10.93
C ILE A 19 12.03 10.86 9.44
N ARG A 20 11.75 11.99 8.78
CA ARG A 20 11.58 12.05 7.33
C ARG A 20 12.83 11.55 6.61
N ASP A 21 14.01 12.04 6.97
CA ASP A 21 15.27 11.64 6.36
C ASP A 21 15.54 10.15 6.58
N GLN A 22 15.30 9.64 7.81
CA GLN A 22 15.38 8.21 8.09
C GLN A 22 14.43 7.38 7.23
N TYR A 23 13.20 7.86 6.99
CA TYR A 23 12.24 7.18 6.13
C TYR A 23 12.68 7.18 4.66
N VAL A 24 13.19 8.32 4.16
CA VAL A 24 13.75 8.43 2.80
C VAL A 24 14.95 7.49 2.62
N GLU A 25 15.88 7.47 3.58
CA GLU A 25 17.02 6.54 3.57
C GLU A 25 16.55 5.09 3.61
N PHE A 26 15.55 4.77 4.44
CA PHE A 26 14.97 3.43 4.47
C PHE A 26 14.42 3.02 3.10
N LEU A 27 13.66 3.89 2.43
CA LEU A 27 13.13 3.62 1.09
C LEU A 27 14.25 3.37 0.09
N HIS A 28 15.27 4.24 0.09
CA HIS A 28 16.42 4.16 -0.81
C HIS A 28 17.18 2.83 -0.66
N HIS A 29 17.45 2.40 0.57
CA HIS A 29 18.20 1.17 0.84
C HIS A 29 17.37 -0.10 0.66
N LYS A 30 16.05 -0.03 0.89
CA LYS A 30 15.18 -1.22 0.86
C LYS A 30 14.82 -1.64 -0.56
N LYS A 31 14.72 -0.70 -1.53
CA LYS A 31 14.33 -0.99 -2.91
C LYS A 31 15.54 -1.44 -3.75
N PRO A 32 15.54 -2.65 -4.32
CA PRO A 32 16.55 -3.04 -5.30
C PRO A 32 16.46 -2.21 -6.59
N ARG A 33 17.61 -1.90 -7.21
CA ARG A 33 17.68 -1.06 -8.43
C ARG A 33 16.82 -1.59 -9.60
N ASN A 34 16.71 -2.90 -9.75
CA ASN A 34 15.96 -3.56 -10.83
C ASN A 34 14.47 -3.81 -10.50
N MET A 35 13.97 -3.26 -9.39
CA MET A 35 12.59 -3.43 -8.93
C MET A 35 11.75 -2.18 -9.22
N THR A 36 10.53 -2.36 -9.73
CA THR A 36 9.56 -1.26 -9.89
C THR A 36 8.91 -0.88 -8.54
N LEU A 37 8.37 0.33 -8.41
CA LEU A 37 7.61 0.72 -7.20
C LEU A 37 6.37 -0.16 -7.01
N VAL A 38 5.76 -0.63 -8.10
CA VAL A 38 4.63 -1.57 -8.06
C VAL A 38 5.00 -2.85 -7.30
N GLN A 39 6.21 -3.36 -7.52
CA GLN A 39 6.73 -4.56 -6.85
C GLN A 39 7.26 -4.27 -5.45
N PHE A 40 7.78 -3.06 -5.23
CA PHE A 40 8.40 -2.64 -3.98
C PHE A 40 7.38 -2.28 -2.89
N LEU A 41 6.31 -1.56 -3.22
CA LEU A 41 5.33 -1.09 -2.23
C LEU A 41 4.76 -2.19 -1.31
N PRO A 42 4.44 -3.41 -1.79
CA PRO A 42 4.01 -4.51 -0.91
C PRO A 42 5.06 -4.97 0.11
N MET A 43 6.32 -4.60 -0.05
CA MET A 43 7.40 -4.87 0.91
C MET A 43 7.46 -3.84 2.03
N VAL A 44 6.86 -2.66 1.82
CA VAL A 44 6.80 -1.55 2.79
C VAL A 44 5.46 -1.53 3.51
N PHE A 45 4.37 -1.78 2.77
CA PHE A 45 3.02 -1.67 3.29
C PHE A 45 2.23 -2.96 3.09
N ALA A 46 1.63 -3.47 4.17
CA ALA A 46 0.71 -4.59 4.11
C ALA A 46 -0.55 -4.23 3.30
N ASP A 47 -1.13 -5.23 2.63
CA ASP A 47 -2.34 -5.05 1.82
C ASP A 47 -3.52 -4.54 2.67
N GLU A 48 -3.59 -4.97 3.92
CA GLU A 48 -4.56 -4.58 4.93
C GLU A 48 -4.42 -3.10 5.31
N ALA A 49 -3.18 -2.60 5.43
CA ALA A 49 -2.92 -1.20 5.75
C ALA A 49 -3.32 -0.26 4.60
N LEU A 50 -3.23 -0.73 3.36
CA LEU A 50 -3.56 0.05 2.16
C LEU A 50 -5.06 0.04 1.81
N ILE A 51 -5.88 -0.76 2.48
CA ILE A 51 -7.28 -0.96 2.09
C ILE A 51 -8.09 0.33 2.12
N SER A 52 -7.78 1.26 3.03
CA SER A 52 -8.44 2.55 3.20
C SER A 52 -7.94 3.63 2.24
N TYR A 53 -6.88 3.37 1.48
CA TYR A 53 -6.22 4.36 0.64
C TYR A 53 -6.48 4.13 -0.85
N ASN A 54 -6.44 5.22 -1.62
CA ASN A 54 -6.31 5.19 -3.08
C ASN A 54 -5.61 6.48 -3.56
N LEU A 55 -5.40 6.63 -4.87
CA LEU A 55 -4.64 7.77 -5.39
C LEU A 55 -5.33 9.14 -5.18
N HIS A 56 -6.67 9.21 -5.22
CA HIS A 56 -7.42 10.48 -5.32
C HIS A 56 -8.39 10.76 -4.16
N GLY A 57 -8.56 9.85 -3.22
CA GLY A 57 -9.49 9.95 -2.09
C GLY A 57 -10.96 9.61 -2.39
N SER A 58 -11.32 9.30 -3.64
CA SER A 58 -12.73 9.07 -4.01
C SER A 58 -12.95 7.77 -4.78
N HIS A 59 -14.15 7.23 -4.66
CA HIS A 59 -14.66 6.10 -5.43
C HIS A 59 -16.01 6.48 -6.04
N ALA A 60 -16.30 5.99 -7.26
CA ALA A 60 -17.60 6.22 -7.92
C ALA A 60 -18.80 5.71 -7.12
N SER A 61 -18.59 4.77 -6.18
CA SER A 61 -19.64 4.23 -5.30
C SER A 61 -19.91 5.06 -4.04
N GLY A 62 -19.35 6.27 -3.93
CA GLY A 62 -19.57 7.19 -2.80
C GLY A 62 -18.84 6.84 -1.50
N LYS A 63 -18.13 5.70 -1.45
CA LYS A 63 -17.28 5.36 -0.31
C LYS A 63 -15.98 6.17 -0.37
N SER A 64 -15.78 7.08 0.60
CA SER A 64 -14.54 7.85 0.70
C SER A 64 -13.35 6.92 0.99
N LYS A 65 -12.23 7.22 0.35
CA LYS A 65 -10.92 6.64 0.64
C LYS A 65 -9.99 7.77 1.02
N VAL A 66 -8.87 7.46 1.65
CA VAL A 66 -7.85 8.46 1.94
C VAL A 66 -6.96 8.61 0.70
N SER A 67 -6.70 9.85 0.31
CA SER A 67 -5.87 10.17 -0.86
C SER A 67 -4.39 10.02 -0.53
N MET A 68 -3.70 9.14 -1.25
CA MET A 68 -2.25 8.96 -1.13
C MET A 68 -1.47 10.22 -1.53
N LYS A 69 -2.01 11.02 -2.46
CA LYS A 69 -1.38 12.29 -2.86
C LYS A 69 -1.25 13.30 -1.72
N GLY A 70 -2.08 13.18 -0.69
CA GLY A 70 -2.03 14.07 0.48
C GLY A 70 -1.00 13.67 1.54
N TYR A 71 -0.26 12.58 1.32
CA TYR A 71 0.63 11.98 2.32
C TYR A 71 2.07 12.04 1.84
N PHE A 72 2.96 12.57 2.67
CA PHE A 72 4.39 12.64 2.36
C PHE A 72 5.01 11.26 2.18
N ILE A 73 4.56 10.28 2.97
CA ILE A 73 5.11 8.91 2.93
C ILE A 73 4.85 8.19 1.60
N PHE A 74 3.84 8.64 0.83
CA PHE A 74 3.48 8.10 -0.48
C PHE A 74 3.87 9.03 -1.64
N SER A 75 4.35 10.24 -1.36
CA SER A 75 4.61 11.27 -2.37
C SER A 75 6.04 11.79 -2.29
N SER A 76 6.26 12.93 -1.62
CA SER A 76 7.54 13.64 -1.57
C SER A 76 8.69 12.75 -1.07
N CYS A 77 8.45 11.86 -0.10
CA CYS A 77 9.50 10.97 0.41
C CYS A 77 9.91 9.91 -0.62
N ILE A 78 8.96 9.39 -1.41
CA ILE A 78 9.26 8.41 -2.47
C ILE A 78 9.99 9.10 -3.62
N LEU A 79 9.58 10.32 -3.99
CA LEU A 79 10.27 11.10 -5.01
C LEU A 79 11.71 11.39 -4.61
N GLU A 80 11.93 11.83 -3.36
CA GLU A 80 13.27 12.11 -2.88
C GLU A 80 14.15 10.87 -2.81
N ALA A 81 13.62 9.75 -2.30
CA ALA A 81 14.39 8.50 -2.19
C ALA A 81 14.88 7.98 -3.55
N PHE A 82 14.16 8.28 -4.63
CA PHE A 82 14.42 7.76 -5.97
C PHE A 82 14.66 8.88 -7.00
N ASP A 83 15.05 10.07 -6.55
CA ASP A 83 15.39 11.21 -7.42
C ASP A 83 16.56 10.84 -8.36
N SER A 84 17.54 10.10 -7.85
CA SER A 84 18.65 9.55 -8.64
C SER A 84 18.23 8.57 -9.75
N GLU A 85 17.02 8.01 -9.69
CA GLU A 85 16.44 7.16 -10.75
C GLU A 85 15.60 7.97 -11.75
N GLY A 86 15.49 9.30 -11.58
CA GLY A 86 14.68 10.18 -12.44
C GLY A 86 13.17 10.01 -12.25
N LEU A 87 12.73 9.59 -11.05
CA LEU A 87 11.31 9.35 -10.78
C LEU A 87 10.54 10.68 -10.70
N GLU A 88 9.60 10.88 -11.62
CA GLU A 88 8.70 12.04 -11.62
C GLU A 88 7.32 11.73 -11.00
N MET A 89 6.62 12.79 -10.58
CA MET A 89 5.30 12.71 -9.95
C MET A 89 4.26 11.95 -10.80
N ASN A 90 4.29 12.12 -12.13
CA ASN A 90 3.36 11.43 -13.03
C ASN A 90 3.59 9.92 -13.01
N GLU A 91 4.85 9.49 -13.08
CA GLU A 91 5.21 8.09 -13.04
C GLU A 91 4.92 7.48 -11.66
N LEU A 92 5.22 8.19 -10.58
CA LEU A 92 4.85 7.79 -9.23
C LEU A 92 3.34 7.56 -9.11
N CYS A 93 2.51 8.49 -9.60
CA CYS A 93 1.06 8.37 -9.59
C CYS A 93 0.58 7.11 -10.35
N ASN A 94 1.16 6.84 -11.52
CA ASN A 94 0.85 5.66 -12.32
C ASN A 94 1.19 4.38 -11.55
N GLN A 95 2.40 4.29 -11.00
CA GLN A 95 2.83 3.10 -10.25
C GLN A 95 2.03 2.89 -8.97
N LEU A 96 1.69 3.95 -8.22
CA LEU A 96 0.81 3.87 -7.05
C LEU A 96 -0.58 3.34 -7.42
N ALA A 97 -1.17 3.84 -8.50
CA ALA A 97 -2.48 3.37 -8.96
C ALA A 97 -2.46 1.86 -9.29
N ILE A 98 -1.42 1.39 -9.95
CA ILE A 98 -1.22 -0.03 -10.28
C ILE A 98 -1.01 -0.84 -9.00
N ALA A 99 -0.12 -0.41 -8.11
CA ALA A 99 0.20 -1.11 -6.86
C ALA A 99 -1.05 -1.32 -5.99
N ILE A 100 -1.88 -0.29 -5.84
CA ILE A 100 -3.11 -0.35 -5.05
C ILE A 100 -4.17 -1.23 -5.73
N LYS A 101 -4.24 -1.23 -7.07
CA LYS A 101 -5.07 -2.19 -7.81
C LYS A 101 -4.63 -3.62 -7.54
N GLN A 102 -3.33 -3.90 -7.58
CA GLN A 102 -2.78 -5.23 -7.31
C GLN A 102 -3.01 -5.67 -5.86
N SER A 103 -2.79 -4.78 -4.90
CA SER A 103 -3.06 -5.02 -3.46
C SER A 103 -4.50 -5.46 -3.22
N ARG A 104 -5.47 -4.71 -3.75
CA ARG A 104 -6.90 -5.06 -3.66
C ARG A 104 -7.21 -6.40 -4.33
N ASN A 105 -6.58 -6.70 -5.46
CA ASN A 105 -6.77 -7.98 -6.14
C ASN A 105 -6.21 -9.14 -5.33
N ARG A 106 -5.03 -9.00 -4.70
CA ARG A 106 -4.47 -10.00 -3.78
C ARG A 106 -5.43 -10.26 -2.62
N MET A 107 -5.96 -9.22 -2.00
CA MET A 107 -6.96 -9.34 -0.92
C MET A 107 -8.20 -10.09 -1.37
N ARG A 108 -8.77 -9.72 -2.53
CA ARG A 108 -9.94 -10.42 -3.11
C ARG A 108 -9.66 -11.90 -3.34
N GLN A 109 -8.49 -12.23 -3.87
CA GLN A 109 -8.09 -13.62 -4.10
C GLN A 109 -7.89 -14.39 -2.78
N ARG A 110 -7.27 -13.79 -1.75
CA ARG A 110 -7.13 -14.39 -0.42
C ARG A 110 -8.50 -14.71 0.18
N THR A 111 -9.42 -13.75 0.19
CA THR A 111 -10.78 -13.94 0.70
C THR A 111 -11.55 -15.01 -0.08
N PHE A 112 -11.45 -15.02 -1.41
CA PHE A 112 -12.09 -16.03 -2.23
C PHE A 112 -11.55 -17.45 -1.94
N ARG A 113 -10.23 -17.60 -1.84
CA ARG A 113 -9.59 -18.88 -1.50
C ARG A 113 -9.99 -19.35 -0.10
N ALA A 114 -10.00 -18.47 0.89
CA ALA A 114 -10.43 -18.80 2.25
C ALA A 114 -11.88 -19.32 2.29
N LYS A 115 -12.81 -18.63 1.61
CA LYS A 115 -14.20 -19.07 1.49
C LYS A 115 -14.33 -20.43 0.81
N LYS A 116 -13.58 -20.67 -0.27
CA LYS A 116 -13.57 -21.96 -0.97
C LYS A 116 -13.02 -23.09 -0.09
N SER A 117 -11.99 -22.82 0.73
CA SER A 117 -11.46 -23.80 1.67
C SER A 117 -12.47 -24.15 2.76
N ILE A 118 -13.16 -23.15 3.33
CA ILE A 118 -14.21 -23.35 4.34
C ILE A 118 -15.36 -24.18 3.76
N GLN A 119 -15.81 -23.87 2.53
CA GLN A 119 -16.86 -24.64 1.88
C GLN A 119 -16.47 -26.11 1.66
N LYS A 120 -15.22 -26.39 1.26
CA LYS A 120 -14.71 -27.75 1.08
C LYS A 120 -14.61 -28.56 2.38
N LEU A 121 -14.31 -27.90 3.50
CA LEU A 121 -14.28 -28.55 4.82
C LEU A 121 -15.71 -28.94 5.24
N SER A 122 -16.63 -27.99 5.14
CA SER A 122 -18.05 -28.21 5.48
C SER A 122 -18.72 -29.32 4.65
N THR A 123 -18.36 -29.50 3.37
CA THR A 123 -18.92 -30.58 2.54
C THR A 123 -18.29 -31.95 2.80
N LYS A 124 -17.06 -32.02 3.32
CA LYS A 124 -16.44 -33.29 3.73
C LYS A 124 -17.03 -33.81 5.05
N ASP A 125 -17.31 -32.91 5.98
CA ASP A 125 -17.92 -33.27 7.27
C ASP A 125 -19.35 -33.80 7.11
N GLN A 126 -20.06 -33.40 6.04
CA GLN A 126 -21.39 -33.91 5.69
C GLN A 126 -21.39 -35.21 4.90
N ALA A 127 -20.28 -35.59 4.25
CA ALA A 127 -20.16 -36.81 3.46
C ALA A 127 -19.61 -38.02 4.24
N THR A 128 -19.31 -37.83 5.53
CA THR A 128 -18.74 -38.86 6.42
C THR A 128 -19.74 -39.27 7.52
N GLN A 129 -21.03 -38.95 7.36
CA GLN A 129 -22.13 -39.39 8.23
C GLN A 129 -23.10 -40.29 7.45
#